data_AF-A0A934ZV20-F1
#
_entry.id   AF-A0A934ZV20-F1
#
_cell.length_a   1.000
_cell.length_b   1.000
_cell.length_c   1.000
_cell.angle_alpha   90.00
_cell.angle_beta   90.00
_cell.angle_gamma   90.00
#
_symmetry.space_group_name_H-M   'P 1'
#
loop_
_entity.id
_entity.type
_entity.pdbx_description
1 polymer ?
#
loop_
_entity_poly.entity_id
_entity_poly.type
_entity_poly.pdbx_seq_one_letter_code
_entity_poly.pdbx_strand_id
1 'polypeptide(L)'
;MGRRVTAATMTVLTGMLIWYGAGSLHREVFAERAPNPIDRECLPGLRRLHVAYEAAWVSQREGVATPQVVALDGDLRGLRGLCAREGGASQEAFDHLERWRYRAEDQVRLWREAVGDEAGRALGNPGNSP
;
A
#
# COMPACT_ATOMS: atom_id res chain seq x y z
N MET A 1 -32.94 -38.04 -6.27
CA MET A 1 -32.11 -37.33 -7.28
C MET A 1 -31.79 -35.86 -6.93
N GLY A 2 -32.24 -35.27 -5.80
CA GLY A 2 -32.04 -33.84 -5.52
C GLY A 2 -30.75 -33.40 -4.79
N ARG A 3 -30.06 -34.28 -4.06
CA ARG A 3 -28.87 -33.89 -3.25
C ARG A 3 -27.56 -33.71 -4.03
N ARG A 4 -27.44 -34.28 -5.23
CA ARG A 4 -26.23 -34.16 -6.05
C ARG A 4 -26.20 -32.85 -6.83
N VAL A 5 -27.36 -32.32 -7.20
CA VAL A 5 -27.50 -31.07 -7.96
C VAL A 5 -27.16 -29.86 -7.08
N THR A 6 -27.55 -29.86 -5.81
CA THR A 6 -27.25 -28.76 -4.87
C THR A 6 -25.77 -28.68 -4.48
N ALA A 7 -25.07 -29.81 -4.38
CA ALA A 7 -23.63 -29.80 -4.12
C ALA A 7 -22.86 -29.22 -5.30
N ALA A 8 -23.23 -29.59 -6.53
CA ALA A 8 -22.58 -29.11 -7.75
C ALA A 8 -22.76 -27.60 -7.96
N THR A 9 -23.97 -27.07 -7.73
CA THR A 9 -24.21 -25.62 -7.84
C THR A 9 -23.45 -24.83 -6.78
N MET A 10 -23.33 -25.36 -5.55
CA MET A 10 -22.59 -24.69 -4.48
C MET A 10 -21.09 -24.62 -4.79
N THR A 11 -20.48 -25.70 -5.31
CA THR A 11 -19.05 -25.69 -5.69
C THR A 11 -18.78 -24.75 -6.87
N VAL A 12 -19.69 -24.68 -7.85
CA VAL A 12 -19.56 -23.75 -8.98
C VAL A 12 -19.68 -22.29 -8.51
N LEU A 13 -20.64 -21.99 -7.62
CA LEU A 13 -20.79 -20.65 -7.06
C LEU A 13 -19.57 -20.24 -6.22
N THR A 14 -19.04 -21.13 -5.39
CA THR A 14 -17.83 -20.86 -4.60
C THR A 14 -16.60 -20.69 -5.49
N GLY A 15 -16.43 -21.52 -6.52
CA GLY A 15 -15.36 -21.36 -7.50
C GLY A 15 -15.45 -20.06 -8.29
N MET A 16 -16.66 -19.64 -8.66
CA MET A 16 -16.91 -18.39 -9.37
C MET A 16 -16.66 -17.17 -8.47
N LEU A 17 -17.02 -17.23 -7.18
CA LEU A 17 -16.71 -16.18 -6.20
C LEU A 17 -15.22 -16.06 -5.93
N ILE A 18 -14.49 -17.17 -5.84
CA ILE A 18 -13.03 -17.16 -5.70
C ILE A 18 -12.39 -16.59 -6.96
N TRP A 19 -12.88 -16.92 -8.15
CA TRP A 19 -12.35 -16.42 -9.41
C TRP A 19 -12.65 -14.92 -9.63
N TYR A 20 -13.86 -14.47 -9.30
CA TYR A 20 -14.22 -13.05 -9.33
C TYR A 20 -13.48 -12.24 -8.26
N GLY A 21 -13.35 -12.76 -7.04
CA GLY A 21 -12.61 -12.13 -5.95
C GLY A 21 -11.11 -12.08 -6.23
N ALA A 22 -10.54 -13.15 -6.79
CA ALA A 22 -9.16 -13.17 -7.25
C ALA A 22 -8.97 -12.21 -8.44
N GLY A 23 -9.93 -12.12 -9.36
CA GLY A 23 -9.89 -11.20 -10.49
C GLY A 23 -10.00 -9.73 -10.09
N SER A 24 -10.82 -9.39 -9.10
CA SER A 24 -10.91 -8.01 -8.59
C SER A 24 -9.68 -7.64 -7.77
N LEU A 25 -9.19 -8.53 -6.91
CA LEU A 25 -7.91 -8.33 -6.20
C LEU A 25 -6.74 -8.23 -7.19
N HIS A 26 -6.69 -9.06 -8.22
CA HIS A 26 -5.65 -9.00 -9.25
C HIS A 26 -5.79 -7.74 -10.11
N ARG A 27 -7.01 -7.28 -10.38
CA ARG A 27 -7.24 -6.03 -11.11
C ARG A 27 -7.02 -4.80 -10.24
N GLU A 28 -7.13 -4.85 -8.92
CA GLU A 28 -6.78 -3.74 -8.02
C GLU A 28 -5.30 -3.72 -7.68
N VAL A 29 -4.68 -4.89 -7.50
CA VAL A 29 -3.24 -5.07 -7.26
C VAL A 29 -2.43 -4.73 -8.51
N PHE A 30 -3.00 -4.96 -9.71
CA PHE A 30 -2.36 -4.73 -11.01
C PHE A 30 -3.16 -3.80 -11.94
N ALA A 31 -4.12 -3.02 -11.43
CA ALA A 31 -4.65 -1.89 -12.20
C ALA A 31 -3.50 -0.90 -12.32
N GLU A 32 -2.80 -0.99 -13.44
CA GLU A 32 -1.89 0.04 -13.91
C GLU A 32 -2.69 1.33 -13.99
N ARG A 33 -2.55 2.15 -12.94
CA ARG A 33 -2.93 3.54 -13.02
C ARG A 33 -2.20 4.11 -14.23
N ALA A 34 -2.94 4.66 -15.19
CA ALA A 34 -2.37 5.20 -16.41
C ALA A 34 -1.17 6.09 -16.04
N PRO A 35 0.05 5.77 -16.49
CA PRO A 35 1.25 6.47 -16.05
C PRO A 35 1.07 7.96 -16.35
N ASN A 36 1.41 8.82 -15.39
CA ASN A 36 1.47 10.25 -15.67
C ASN A 36 2.48 10.44 -16.81
N PRO A 37 2.28 11.38 -17.75
CA PRO A 37 3.13 11.52 -18.92
C PRO A 37 4.62 11.80 -18.60
N ILE A 38 4.94 12.12 -17.34
CA ILE A 38 6.29 12.35 -16.80
C ILE A 38 6.87 11.09 -16.10
N ASP A 39 6.10 10.01 -15.96
CA ASP A 39 6.54 8.71 -15.40
C ASP A 39 7.19 7.79 -16.47
N ARG A 40 7.66 8.38 -17.58
CA ARG A 40 8.43 7.64 -18.59
C ARG A 40 9.86 7.35 -18.16
N GLU A 41 10.33 7.98 -17.09
CA GLU A 41 11.67 7.83 -16.53
C GLU A 41 11.58 7.45 -15.03
N CYS A 42 12.38 6.48 -14.60
CA CYS A 42 12.37 5.96 -13.23
C CYS A 42 12.76 7.05 -12.21
N LEU A 43 13.90 7.71 -12.39
CA LEU A 43 14.45 8.62 -11.37
C LEU A 43 13.53 9.82 -11.06
N PRO A 44 12.93 10.52 -12.06
CA PRO A 44 11.94 11.55 -11.78
C PRO A 44 10.69 11.00 -11.08
N GLY A 45 10.23 9.80 -11.45
CA GLY A 45 9.10 9.13 -10.80
C GLY A 45 9.39 8.84 -9.32
N LEU A 46 10.55 8.25 -9.02
CA LEU A 46 10.99 7.98 -7.64
C LEU A 46 11.09 9.25 -6.79
N ARG A 47 11.59 10.36 -7.36
CA ARG A 47 11.66 11.64 -6.63
C ARG A 47 10.28 12.17 -6.26
N ARG A 48 9.31 12.08 -7.17
CA ARG A 48 7.92 12.49 -6.88
C ARG A 48 7.28 11.61 -5.80
N LEU A 49 7.49 10.29 -5.89
CA LEU A 49 6.98 9.37 -4.88
C LEU A 49 7.58 9.65 -3.51
N HIS A 50 8.88 9.94 -3.42
CA HIS A 50 9.51 10.30 -2.16
C HIS A 50 8.82 11.48 -1.48
N VAL A 51 8.58 12.57 -2.22
CA VAL A 51 7.87 13.76 -1.70
C VAL A 51 6.44 13.43 -1.29
N ALA A 52 5.72 12.63 -2.08
CA ALA A 52 4.35 12.25 -1.78
C ALA A 52 4.24 11.36 -0.53
N TYR A 53 5.16 10.41 -0.37
CA TYR A 53 5.26 9.59 0.85
C TYR A 53 5.58 10.46 2.07
N GLU A 54 6.53 11.38 1.95
CA GLU A 54 6.90 12.28 3.04
C GLU A 54 5.68 13.08 3.53
N ALA A 55 4.93 13.67 2.60
CA ALA A 55 3.68 14.36 2.91
C ALA A 55 2.65 13.43 3.59
N ALA A 56 2.47 12.22 3.07
CA ALA A 56 1.55 11.24 3.66
C ALA A 56 1.95 10.85 5.09
N TRP A 57 3.24 10.66 5.37
CA TRP A 57 3.75 10.32 6.71
C TRP A 57 3.67 11.50 7.69
N VAL A 58 3.84 12.73 7.22
CA VAL A 58 3.56 13.93 8.04
C VAL A 58 2.08 13.96 8.42
N SER A 59 1.16 13.84 7.45
CA SER A 59 -0.28 13.84 7.73
C SER A 59 -0.72 12.70 8.66
N GLN A 60 -0.13 11.50 8.55
CA GLN A 60 -0.44 10.41 9.47
C GLN A 60 0.02 10.68 10.90
N ARG A 61 1.17 11.35 11.09
CA ARG A 61 1.59 11.81 12.43
C ARG A 61 0.63 12.88 12.97
N GLU A 62 0.08 13.73 12.11
CA GLU A 62 -0.92 14.72 12.54
C GLU A 62 -2.32 14.13 12.80
N GLY A 63 -2.50 12.80 12.66
CA GLY A 63 -3.77 12.12 12.90
C GLY A 63 -4.78 12.28 11.76
N VAL A 64 -4.36 12.77 10.59
CA VAL A 64 -5.22 12.94 9.43
C VAL A 64 -5.32 11.62 8.66
N ALA A 65 -6.54 11.08 8.55
CA ALA A 65 -6.82 9.87 7.78
C ALA A 65 -6.43 10.08 6.31
N THR A 66 -5.41 9.36 5.85
CA THR A 66 -4.89 9.47 4.49
C THR A 66 -5.01 8.13 3.76
N PRO A 67 -6.00 7.95 2.87
CA PRO A 67 -6.07 6.81 1.94
C PRO A 67 -4.96 6.84 0.87
N GLN A 68 -4.01 7.78 0.98
CA GLN A 68 -3.02 8.09 -0.04
C GLN A 68 -1.89 7.06 -0.11
N VAL A 69 -1.50 6.43 1.01
CA VAL A 69 -0.35 5.50 1.05
C VAL A 69 -0.55 4.29 0.14
N VAL A 70 -1.75 3.68 0.16
CA VAL A 70 -2.05 2.50 -0.68
C VAL A 70 -1.95 2.84 -2.17
N ALA A 71 -2.38 4.04 -2.56
CA ALA A 71 -2.24 4.52 -3.93
C ALA A 71 -0.76 4.72 -4.32
N LEU A 72 0.03 5.33 -3.43
CA LEU A 72 1.47 5.51 -3.61
C LEU A 72 2.23 4.17 -3.70
N ASP A 73 1.80 3.15 -2.95
CA ASP A 73 2.35 1.80 -3.05
C ASP A 73 2.02 1.16 -4.40
N GLY A 74 0.87 1.49 -4.99
CA GLY A 74 0.52 1.11 -6.36
C GLY A 74 1.45 1.77 -7.39
N ASP A 75 1.64 3.08 -7.27
CA ASP A 75 2.51 3.86 -8.17
C ASP A 75 3.99 3.40 -8.07
N LEU A 76 4.46 3.13 -6.85
CA LEU A 76 5.80 2.56 -6.62
C LEU A 76 5.95 1.21 -7.31
N ARG A 77 4.98 0.30 -7.14
CA ARG A 77 5.00 -1.01 -7.83
C ARG A 77 5.00 -0.85 -9.36
N GLY A 78 4.27 0.14 -9.89
CA GLY A 78 4.25 0.47 -11.31
C GLY A 78 5.62 0.87 -11.87
N LEU A 79 6.45 1.56 -11.08
CA LEU A 79 7.80 1.97 -11.51
C LEU A 79 8.84 0.84 -11.51
N ARG A 80 8.61 -0.26 -10.78
CA ARG A 80 9.60 -1.36 -10.64
C ARG A 80 10.11 -1.86 -11.99
N GLY A 81 9.18 -2.13 -12.92
CA GLY A 81 9.53 -2.62 -14.25
C GLY A 81 10.30 -1.60 -15.09
N LEU A 82 10.04 -0.31 -14.89
CA LEU A 82 10.75 0.78 -15.58
C LEU A 82 12.18 0.92 -15.06
N CYS A 83 12.36 0.98 -13.74
CA CYS A 83 13.67 1.08 -13.10
C CYS A 83 14.58 -0.10 -13.45
N ALA A 84 14.03 -1.32 -13.50
CA ALA A 84 14.77 -2.51 -13.91
C ALA A 84 15.26 -2.44 -15.37
N ARG A 85 14.50 -1.81 -16.27
CA ARG A 85 14.90 -1.64 -17.69
C ARG A 85 15.94 -0.56 -17.91
N GLU A 86 15.93 0.49 -17.09
CA GLU A 86 16.89 1.59 -17.18
C GLU A 86 18.29 1.23 -16.64
N GLY A 87 18.38 0.20 -15.78
CA GLY A 87 19.64 -0.40 -15.37
C GLY A 87 19.95 -0.26 -13.88
N GLY A 88 21.18 -0.62 -13.50
CA GLY A 88 21.58 -0.82 -12.09
C GLY A 88 21.36 0.40 -11.19
N ALA A 89 21.74 1.60 -11.64
CA ALA A 89 21.57 2.81 -10.84
C ALA A 89 20.09 3.14 -10.55
N SER A 90 19.20 2.97 -11.53
CA SER A 90 17.76 3.17 -11.35
C SER A 90 17.17 2.10 -10.42
N GLN A 91 17.63 0.85 -10.52
CA GLN A 91 17.22 -0.20 -9.59
C GLN A 91 17.70 0.05 -8.15
N GLU A 92 18.93 0.49 -7.96
CA GLU A 92 19.45 0.84 -6.63
C GLU A 92 18.67 1.99 -5.99
N ALA A 93 18.32 3.01 -6.78
CA ALA A 93 17.48 4.12 -6.33
C ALA A 93 16.08 3.65 -5.93
N PHE A 94 15.50 2.73 -6.69
CA PHE A 94 14.22 2.09 -6.37
C PHE A 94 14.30 1.35 -5.02
N ASP A 95 15.28 0.47 -4.85
CA ASP A 95 15.44 -0.31 -3.63
C ASP A 95 15.73 0.59 -2.41
N HIS A 96 16.46 1.68 -2.62
CA HIS A 96 16.71 2.68 -1.59
C HIS A 96 15.40 3.35 -1.15
N LEU A 97 14.53 3.73 -2.09
CA LEU A 97 13.23 4.31 -1.77
C LEU A 97 12.33 3.32 -1.02
N GLU A 98 12.28 2.05 -1.44
CA GLU A 98 11.54 0.99 -0.73
C GLU A 98 12.00 0.89 0.73
N ARG A 99 13.32 0.76 0.96
CA ARG A 99 13.88 0.67 2.32
C ARG A 99 13.61 1.91 3.16
N TRP A 100 13.65 3.10 2.57
CA TRP A 100 13.29 4.33 3.27
C TRP A 100 11.80 4.34 3.64
N ARG A 101 10.91 3.96 2.72
CA ARG A 101 9.46 3.94 2.93
C ARG A 101 9.08 3.01 4.09
N TYR A 102 9.64 1.80 4.15
CA TYR A 102 9.40 0.87 5.26
C TYR A 102 9.85 1.44 6.61
N ARG A 103 11.03 2.09 6.66
CA ARG A 103 11.51 2.73 7.90
C ARG A 103 10.64 3.90 8.32
N ALA A 104 10.15 4.69 7.37
CA ALA A 104 9.28 5.83 7.66
C ALA A 104 7.92 5.37 8.21
N GLU A 105 7.33 4.32 7.62
CA GLU A 105 6.10 3.72 8.13
C GLU A 105 6.27 3.21 9.57
N ASP A 106 7.38 2.54 9.87
CA ASP A 106 7.69 2.06 11.21
C ASP A 106 7.83 3.21 12.21
N GLN A 107 8.51 4.30 11.84
CA GLN A 107 8.60 5.49 12.68
C GLN A 107 7.23 6.13 12.96
N VAL A 108 6.35 6.20 11.97
CA VAL A 108 4.99 6.73 12.16
C VAL A 108 4.18 5.82 13.07
N ARG A 109 4.31 4.49 12.93
CA ARG A 109 3.68 3.52 13.83
C ARG A 109 4.13 3.72 15.27
N LEU A 110 5.45 3.74 15.51
CA LEU A 110 6.04 3.95 16.83
C LEU A 110 5.64 5.31 17.43
N TRP A 111 5.59 6.36 16.61
CA TRP A 111 5.13 7.67 17.04
C TRP A 111 3.68 7.63 17.52
N ARG A 112 2.78 6.94 16.79
CA ARG A 112 1.37 6.80 17.18
C ARG A 112 1.19 5.97 18.45
N GLU A 113 1.96 4.91 18.61
CA GLU A 113 1.96 4.09 19.83
C GLU A 113 2.44 4.91 21.03
N ALA A 114 3.60 5.57 20.91
CA ALA A 114 4.17 6.37 21.99
C ALA A 114 3.30 7.58 22.37
N VAL A 115 2.82 8.35 21.38
CA VAL A 115 1.94 9.51 21.62
C VAL A 115 0.56 9.07 22.08
N GLY A 116 0.02 7.96 21.58
CA GLY A 116 -1.24 7.39 22.06
C GLY A 116 -1.16 7.02 23.55
N ASP A 117 -0.06 6.39 23.96
CA ASP A 117 0.18 6.00 25.35
C ASP A 117 0.42 7.20 26.27
N GLU A 118 1.18 8.20 25.82
CA GLU A 118 1.43 9.42 26.59
C GLU A 118 0.20 10.34 26.64
N ALA A 119 -0.54 10.50 25.55
CA ALA A 119 -1.79 11.23 25.54
C ALA A 119 -2.86 10.53 26.38
N GLY A 120 -2.94 9.20 26.34
CA GLY A 120 -3.82 8.40 27.19
C GLY A 120 -3.48 8.54 28.67
N ARG A 121 -2.18 8.52 29.02
CA ARG A 121 -1.69 8.80 30.39
C ARG A 121 -1.99 10.24 30.82
N ALA A 122 -1.77 11.23 29.96
CA ALA A 122 -2.02 12.64 30.25
C ALA A 122 -3.52 12.96 30.41
N LEU A 123 -4.39 12.24 29.71
CA LEU A 123 -5.85 12.34 29.81
C LEU A 123 -6.44 11.49 30.94
N GLY A 124 -5.61 10.80 31.73
CA GLY A 124 -6.06 9.97 32.86
C GLY A 124 -6.85 8.73 32.44
N ASN A 125 -6.71 8.28 31.20
CA ASN A 125 -7.42 7.12 30.67
C ASN A 125 -6.41 6.01 30.29
N PRO A 126 -5.90 5.24 31.27
CA PRO A 126 -4.88 4.21 31.03
C PRO A 126 -5.41 2.94 30.34
N GLY A 127 -6.69 2.91 29.94
CA GLY A 127 -7.34 1.72 29.39
C GLY A 127 -7.99 1.99 28.04
N ASN A 128 -7.21 1.81 26.98
CA ASN A 128 -7.68 1.36 25.65
C ASN A 128 -6.48 0.74 24.89
N SER A 129 -5.73 -0.12 25.57
CA SER A 129 -4.98 -1.19 24.90
C SER A 129 -5.89 -2.42 24.84
N PRO A 130 -5.98 -3.14 23.70
CA PRO A 130 -6.68 -4.43 23.66
C PRO A 130 -6.03 -5.47 24.60
#